data_AF-A0A392R414-F1
#
_entry.id   AF-A0A392R414-F1
#
_cell.length_a   1.000
_cell.length_b   1.000
_cell.length_c   1.000
_cell.angle_alpha   90.00
_cell.angle_beta   90.00
_cell.angle_gamma   90.00
#
_symmetry.space_group_name_H-M   'P 1'
#
loop_
_entity.id
_entity.type
_entity.pdbx_description
1 polymer ?
#
loop_
_entity_poly.entity_id
_entity_poly.type
_entity_poly.pdbx_seq_one_letter_code
_entity_poly.pdbx_strand_id
1 'polypeptide(L)' 'MIACVSPADSNAEETLNTLKYSNRARNIQNKATINRDPVAAQVQTMRNQIEQLQAELLFYRGDTSGPLEELQ' A
#
# COMPACT_ATOMS: atom_id res chain seq x y z
N MET A 1 -9.71 14.56 14.67
CA MET A 1 -9.47 15.77 15.49
C MET A 1 -10.78 16.20 16.10
N ILE A 2 -10.79 16.59 17.38
CA ILE A 2 -11.95 17.18 18.06
C ILE A 2 -11.54 18.59 18.49
N ALA A 3 -12.38 19.59 18.18
CA ALA A 3 -12.16 20.96 18.59
C ALA A 3 -13.05 21.26 19.81
N CYS A 4 -12.45 21.53 20.96
CA CYS A 4 -13.14 21.89 22.19
C CYS A 4 -13.12 23.42 22.34
N VAL A 5 -14.27 24.03 22.63
CA VAL A 5 -14.43 25.49 22.71
C VAL A 5 -15.30 25.88 23.91
N SER A 6 -15.15 27.11 24.37
CA SER A 6 -15.95 27.69 25.46
C SER A 6 -17.08 28.55 24.88
N PRO A 7 -18.31 28.47 25.40
CA PRO A 7 -19.42 29.33 24.95
C PRO A 7 -19.38 30.75 25.54
N ALA A 8 -18.44 31.06 26.45
CA ALA A 8 -18.37 32.36 27.08
C ALA A 8 -17.89 33.45 26.10
N ASP A 9 -18.53 34.63 26.14
CA ASP A 9 -18.20 35.76 25.25
C ASP A 9 -16.76 36.24 25.42
N SER A 10 -16.20 36.12 26.63
CA SER A 10 -14.79 36.41 26.92
C SER A 10 -13.81 35.57 26.11
N ASN A 11 -14.24 34.40 25.61
CA ASN A 11 -13.44 33.47 24.83
C ASN A 11 -13.86 33.44 23.35
N ALA A 12 -14.67 34.39 22.88
CA ALA A 12 -15.17 34.41 21.51
C ALA A 12 -14.05 34.45 20.46
N GLU A 13 -12.99 35.25 20.71
CA GLU A 13 -11.84 35.36 19.80
C GLU A 13 -11.06 34.04 19.67
N GLU A 14 -10.72 33.42 20.80
CA GLU A 14 -10.01 32.13 20.81
C GLU A 14 -10.86 30.98 20.26
N THR A 15 -12.17 31.02 20.52
CA THR A 15 -13.13 30.08 19.93
C THR A 15 -13.15 30.21 18.42
N LEU A 16 -13.16 31.43 17.88
CA LEU A 16 -13.09 31.67 16.44
C LEU A 16 -11.78 31.15 15.85
N ASN A 17 -10.65 31.36 16.53
CA ASN A 17 -9.34 30.85 16.09
C ASN A 17 -9.30 29.32 16.07
N THR A 18 -9.85 28.67 17.09
CA THR A 18 -9.97 27.22 17.20
C THR A 18 -10.83 26.64 16.07
N LEU A 19 -11.98 27.27 15.77
CA LEU A 19 -12.87 26.86 14.69
C LEU A 19 -12.21 27.05 13.30
N LYS A 20 -11.50 28.16 13.09
CA LYS A 20 -10.71 28.38 11.85
C LYS A 20 -9.65 27.30 11.66
N TYR A 21 -8.94 26.93 12.72
CA TYR A 21 -7.96 25.84 12.65
C TYR A 21 -8.64 24.49 12.37
N SER A 22 -9.74 24.17 13.05
CA SER A 22 -10.52 22.96 12.80
C SER A 22 -11.01 22.87 11.35
N ASN A 23 -11.47 23.99 10.77
CA ASN A 23 -11.87 24.05 9.37
C ASN A 23 -10.70 23.74 8.42
N ARG A 24 -9.52 24.31 8.66
CA ARG A 24 -8.31 23.99 7.90
C ARG A 24 -7.92 22.52 8.04
N ALA A 25 -7.94 21.98 9.25
CA ALA A 25 -7.61 20.59 9.53
C ALA A 25 -8.59 19.61 8.86
N ARG A 26 -9.88 19.98 8.72
CA ARG A 26 -10.88 19.20 7.97
C ARG A 26 -10.50 19.01 6.49
N ASN A 27 -9.78 19.96 5.93
CA ASN A 27 -9.39 19.94 4.51
C ASN A 27 -8.09 19.16 4.27
N ILE A 28 -7.43 18.65 5.31
CA ILE A 28 -6.25 17.81 5.16
C ILE A 28 -6.69 16.44 4.63
N GLN A 29 -6.18 16.07 3.46
CA GLN A 29 -6.43 14.78 2.83
C GLN A 29 -5.28 13.82 3.13
N ASN A 30 -5.55 12.81 3.96
CA ASN A 30 -4.59 11.75 4.25
C ASN A 30 -4.86 10.54 3.36
N LYS A 31 -3.79 9.98 2.77
CA LYS A 31 -3.84 8.70 2.06
C LYS A 31 -3.52 7.58 3.04
N ALA A 32 -4.54 6.99 3.65
CA ALA A 32 -4.34 5.86 4.56
C ALA A 32 -3.83 4.64 3.79
N THR A 33 -2.68 4.09 4.20
CA THR A 33 -2.09 2.86 3.67
C THR A 33 -1.96 1.84 4.78
N ILE A 34 -2.27 0.57 4.49
CA ILE A 34 -2.00 -0.51 5.44
C ILE A 34 -0.48 -0.66 5.54
N ASN A 35 0.07 -0.41 6.71
CA ASN A 35 1.49 -0.61 6.99
C ASN A 35 1.76 -2.11 7.08
N ARG A 36 2.15 -2.70 5.93
CA ARG A 36 2.68 -4.06 5.87
C ARG A 36 4.19 -4.00 6.06
N ASP A 37 4.75 -5.03 6.68
CA ASP A 37 6.20 -5.17 6.81
C ASP A 37 6.83 -5.16 5.40
N PRO A 38 7.69 -4.17 5.09
CA PRO A 38 8.29 -4.05 3.77
C PRO A 38 9.18 -5.25 3.43
N VAL A 39 9.83 -5.87 4.43
CA VAL A 39 10.68 -7.04 4.24
C VAL A 39 9.82 -8.24 3.86
N ALA A 40 8.74 -8.48 4.59
CA ALA A 40 7.81 -9.57 4.28
C ALA A 40 7.16 -9.39 2.89
N ALA A 41 6.77 -8.16 2.53
CA ALA A 41 6.21 -7.84 1.22
C ALA A 41 7.22 -8.06 0.07
N GLN A 42 8.48 -7.70 0.28
CA GLN A 42 9.54 -7.91 -0.69
C GLN A 42 9.84 -9.39 -0.87
N VAL A 43 9.94 -10.16 0.22
CA VAL A 43 10.12 -11.62 0.19
C VAL A 43 8.98 -12.29 -0.57
N GLN A 44 7.73 -11.86 -0.36
CA GLN A 44 6.60 -12.42 -1.10
C GLN A 44 6.68 -12.10 -2.60
N THR A 45 7.03 -10.87 -2.96
CA THR A 45 7.21 -10.47 -4.36
C THR A 45 8.30 -11.32 -5.03
N MET A 46 9.44 -11.51 -4.37
CA MET A 46 10.53 -12.33 -4.90
C MET A 46 10.13 -13.80 -5.05
N ARG A 47 9.40 -14.36 -4.07
CA ARG A 47 8.88 -15.73 -4.16
C ARG A 47 7.93 -15.90 -5.34
N ASN A 48 7.02 -14.96 -5.56
CA ASN A 48 6.10 -14.99 -6.69
C ASN A 48 6.85 -14.90 -8.04
N GLN A 49 7.88 -14.06 -8.13
CA GLN A 49 8.72 -13.96 -9.33
C GLN A 49 9.46 -15.27 -9.61
N ILE A 50 10.03 -15.91 -8.58
CA ILE A 50 10.69 -17.21 -8.73
C ILE A 50 9.70 -18.26 -9.25
N GLU A 51 8.49 -18.31 -8.69
CA GLU A 51 7.46 -19.27 -9.12
C GLU A 51 7.03 -19.04 -10.58
N GLN A 52 6.82 -17.78 -10.99
CA GLN A 52 6.50 -17.42 -12.37
C GLN A 52 7.60 -17.85 -13.35
N LEU A 53 8.86 -17.52 -13.04
CA LEU A 53 9.99 -17.89 -13.88
C LEU A 53 10.16 -19.41 -13.96
N GLN A 54 9.96 -20.13 -12.85
CA GLN A 54 10.00 -21.59 -12.83
C GLN A 54 8.89 -22.19 -13.71
N ALA A 55 7.67 -21.63 -13.67
CA ALA A 55 6.57 -22.07 -14.51
C ALA A 55 6.84 -21.82 -16.00
N GLU A 56 7.39 -20.66 -16.37
CA GLU A 56 7.82 -20.36 -17.74
C GLU A 56 8.90 -21.33 -18.21
N LEU A 57 9.92 -21.57 -17.41
CA LEU A 57 10.97 -22.54 -17.74
C LEU A 57 10.43 -23.96 -17.89
N LEU A 58 9.45 -24.36 -17.08
CA LEU A 58 8.81 -25.67 -17.19
C LEU A 58 7.98 -25.78 -18.48
N PHE A 59 7.26 -24.71 -18.85
CA PHE A 59 6.52 -24.62 -20.10
C PHE A 59 7.47 -24.78 -21.30
N TYR A 60 8.54 -24.00 -21.35
CA TYR A 60 9.54 -24.09 -22.42
C TYR A 60 10.29 -25.43 -22.41
N ARG A 61 10.57 -26.02 -21.24
CA ARG A 61 11.18 -27.35 -21.14
C ARG A 61 10.23 -28.45 -21.63
N GLY A 62 8.92 -28.31 -21.39
CA GLY A 62 7.88 -29.22 -21.89
C GLY A 62 7.78 -29.23 -23.42
N ASP A 63 8.04 -28.10 -24.08
CA ASP A 63 8.14 -28.01 -25.54
C ASP A 63 9.42 -28.64 -26.11
N THR A 64 10.46 -28.85 -25.28
CA THR A 64 11.74 -29.47 -25.73
C THR A 64 11.80 -30.98 -25.55
N SER A 65 10.79 -31.62 -24.95
CA SER A 65 10.81 -33.07 -24.65
C SER A 65 9.98 -33.92 -25.61
N GLY A 66 10.13 -33.71 -26.92
CA GLY A 66 9.63 -34.66 -27.93
C GLY A 66 10.17 -34.40 -29.34
N PRO A 67 10.53 -35.43 -30.12
CA PRO A 67 11.28 -36.64 -29.79
C PRO A 67 12.72 -36.53 -30.36
N LEU A 68 13.73 -36.50 -29.49
CA LEU A 68 15.14 -36.59 -29.90
C LEU A 68 15.76 -37.94 -29.50
N GLU A 69 14.96 -39.01 -29.69
CA GLU A 69 15.38 -40.40 -29.50
C GLU A 69 15.21 -41.22 -30.79
N GLU A 70 15.31 -40.56 -31.95
CA GLU A 70 15.56 -41.20 -33.25
C GLU A 70 16.70 -40.43 -33.93
N LEU A 71 17.93 -40.95 -33.82
CA LEU A 71 19.06 -40.86 -34.77
C LEU A 71 20.40 -41.10 -34.04
N GLN A 72 20.65 -42.33 -33.62
CA GLN A 72 21.83 -43.17 -33.94
C GLN A 72 21.93 -44.40 -33.04
#